data_AF-A0A4Y8AT89-F1
#
_entry.id   AF-A0A4Y8AT89-F1
#
_cell.length_a   1.000
_cell.length_b   1.000
_cell.length_c   1.000
_cell.angle_alpha   90.00
_cell.angle_beta   90.00
_cell.angle_gamma   90.00
#
_symmetry.space_group_name_H-M   'P 1'
#
loop_
_entity.id
_entity.type
_entity.pdbx_description
1 polymer ?
#
loop_
_entity_poly.entity_id
_entity_poly.type
_entity_poly.pdbx_seq_one_letter_code
_entity_poly.pdbx_strand_id
1 'polypeptide(L)'
;MPHNLDLDELIERNPVQIKAFKKDKLAYVINLLTICNYPVEGLKTNFFIPLNSRKLKVVVNNYKAYLNYLIDSKVIKSDNYYRPGEKSKGYRLSKRYFTKIKVYLMEDFTLIQTLKREEKAKLKTVRTYKYLSNFFFNSKLEIDEDYALKFIAEEYWLCSNEIKICNERKNRCVNKYNNSMLTISKIKNQNFSLSIDNTSRRFHSNLTNLRSILRNTLTYNGEKLISIDIKNSQPYLSLLLFNYDFWSKKKKKNKKKQNY
;
A
#
# COMPACT_ATOMS: atom_id res chain seq x y z
N MET A 1 3.57 3.76 -12.07
CA MET A 1 2.84 3.32 -13.27
C MET A 1 3.61 2.21 -13.97
N PRO A 2 3.00 1.26 -14.69
CA PRO A 2 3.75 0.29 -15.50
C PRO A 2 4.66 0.99 -16.53
N HIS A 3 5.90 0.53 -16.69
CA HIS A 3 6.90 1.18 -17.53
C HIS A 3 6.46 1.27 -19.00
N ASN A 4 5.91 0.17 -19.52
CA ASN A 4 5.46 0.03 -20.91
C ASN A 4 4.05 0.57 -21.17
N LEU A 5 3.47 1.32 -20.23
CA LEU A 5 2.20 2.00 -20.44
C LEU A 5 2.45 3.48 -20.64
N ASP A 6 2.23 3.95 -21.86
CA ASP A 6 2.10 5.38 -22.16
C ASP A 6 0.62 5.77 -22.15
N LEU A 7 0.30 6.84 -21.44
CA LEU A 7 -1.09 7.30 -21.35
C LEU A 7 -1.48 8.15 -22.55
N ASP A 8 -0.54 8.88 -23.16
CA ASP A 8 -0.84 9.73 -24.32
C ASP A 8 -1.11 8.84 -25.53
N GLU A 9 -0.23 7.86 -25.79
CA GLU A 9 -0.43 6.85 -26.84
C GLU A 9 -1.73 6.04 -26.63
N LEU A 10 -2.09 5.76 -25.36
CA LEU A 10 -3.32 5.06 -25.04
C LEU A 10 -4.57 5.88 -25.41
N ILE A 11 -4.55 7.17 -25.09
CA ILE A 11 -5.64 8.14 -25.33
C ILE A 11 -5.77 8.42 -26.83
N GLU A 12 -4.66 8.53 -27.56
CA GLU A 12 -4.67 8.70 -29.02
C GLU A 12 -5.31 7.49 -29.72
N ARG A 13 -4.97 6.26 -29.30
CA ARG A 13 -5.53 5.03 -29.90
C ARG A 13 -6.97 4.74 -29.48
N ASN A 14 -7.40 5.24 -28.32
CA ASN A 14 -8.74 4.99 -27.79
C ASN A 14 -9.35 6.33 -27.36
N PRO A 15 -10.10 7.01 -28.23
CA PRO A 15 -10.68 8.31 -27.93
C PRO A 15 -11.53 8.28 -26.65
N VAL A 16 -11.25 9.21 -25.73
CA VAL A 16 -11.86 9.24 -24.41
C VAL A 16 -13.25 9.89 -24.46
N GLN A 17 -14.27 9.14 -24.06
CA GLN A 17 -15.66 9.62 -23.99
C GLN A 17 -16.10 10.04 -22.57
N ILE A 18 -15.15 10.35 -21.68
CA ILE A 18 -15.41 10.65 -20.28
C ILE A 18 -15.64 12.16 -20.10
N LYS A 19 -16.81 12.55 -19.56
CA LYS A 19 -17.10 13.95 -19.22
C LYS A 19 -16.09 14.48 -18.19
N ALA A 20 -15.52 15.66 -18.47
CA ALA A 20 -14.48 16.30 -17.67
C ALA A 20 -13.30 15.36 -17.36
N PHE A 21 -12.81 14.70 -18.41
CA PHE A 21 -11.66 13.81 -18.33
C PHE A 21 -10.43 14.55 -17.79
N LYS A 22 -9.68 13.83 -16.95
CA LYS A 22 -8.37 14.23 -16.46
C LYS A 22 -7.45 13.02 -16.46
N LYS A 23 -6.29 13.16 -17.11
CA LYS A 23 -5.26 12.12 -17.26
C LYS A 23 -4.76 11.59 -15.91
N ASP A 24 -4.56 12.46 -14.93
CA ASP A 24 -4.04 12.07 -13.62
C ASP A 24 -4.98 11.17 -12.82
N LYS A 25 -6.31 11.33 -13.01
CA LYS A 25 -7.29 10.42 -12.39
C LYS A 25 -7.18 9.01 -12.99
N LEU A 26 -6.90 8.91 -14.28
CA LEU A 26 -6.64 7.63 -14.96
C LEU A 26 -5.35 7.00 -14.42
N ALA A 27 -4.28 7.79 -14.34
CA ALA A 27 -2.99 7.39 -13.78
C ALA A 27 -3.13 6.89 -12.34
N TYR A 28 -3.92 7.59 -11.52
CA TYR A 28 -4.19 7.20 -10.13
C TYR A 28 -4.84 5.82 -10.03
N VAL A 29 -5.86 5.54 -10.85
CA VAL A 29 -6.54 4.22 -10.85
C VAL A 29 -5.59 3.10 -11.25
N ILE A 30 -4.78 3.31 -12.29
CA ILE A 30 -3.76 2.34 -12.71
C ILE A 30 -2.72 2.14 -11.61
N ASN A 31 -2.28 3.22 -10.97
CA ASN A 31 -1.31 3.18 -9.88
C ASN A 31 -1.83 2.38 -8.68
N LEU A 32 -3.11 2.55 -8.31
CA LEU A 32 -3.75 1.72 -7.27
C LEU A 32 -3.64 0.21 -7.60
N LEU A 33 -3.97 -0.17 -8.84
CA LEU A 33 -3.88 -1.57 -9.26
C LEU A 33 -2.44 -2.07 -9.33
N THR A 34 -1.49 -1.20 -9.65
CA THR A 34 -0.07 -1.54 -9.70
C THR A 34 0.48 -1.83 -8.30
N ILE A 35 0.16 -0.97 -7.33
CA ILE A 35 0.63 -1.08 -5.94
C ILE A 35 -0.07 -2.22 -5.19
N CYS A 36 -1.37 -2.39 -5.41
CA CYS A 36 -2.16 -3.42 -4.72
C CYS A 36 -2.02 -4.82 -5.34
N ASN A 37 -1.16 -5.01 -6.34
CA ASN A 37 -0.92 -6.29 -7.00
C ASN A 37 -0.04 -7.23 -6.14
N TYR A 38 -0.46 -7.45 -4.90
CA TYR A 38 0.25 -8.31 -3.97
C TYR A 38 -0.15 -9.77 -4.22
N PRO A 39 0.76 -10.68 -4.59
CA PRO A 39 0.53 -12.09 -4.37
C PRO A 39 0.64 -12.31 -2.86
N VAL A 40 -0.48 -12.50 -2.17
CA VAL A 40 -0.45 -13.07 -0.82
C VAL A 40 0.23 -14.44 -0.94
N GLU A 41 1.23 -14.72 -0.10
CA GLU A 41 1.89 -16.03 -0.09
C GLU A 41 0.84 -17.14 0.07
N GLY A 42 0.90 -18.14 -0.82
CA GLY A 42 -0.07 -19.25 -0.86
C GLY A 42 -1.30 -19.04 -1.76
N LEU A 43 -1.54 -17.84 -2.30
CA LEU A 43 -2.68 -17.56 -3.18
C LEU A 43 -2.28 -17.57 -4.67
N LYS A 44 -2.98 -18.38 -5.49
CA LYS A 44 -2.81 -18.53 -6.96
C LYS A 44 -2.75 -17.17 -7.66
N THR A 45 -1.88 -17.01 -8.66
CA THR A 45 -1.53 -15.71 -9.31
C THR A 45 -2.61 -15.05 -10.18
N ASN A 46 -3.88 -15.42 -10.03
CA ASN A 46 -5.03 -14.90 -10.79
C ASN A 46 -6.02 -14.08 -9.94
N PHE A 47 -5.62 -13.57 -8.77
CA PHE A 47 -6.54 -12.76 -7.96
C PHE A 47 -6.82 -11.39 -8.59
N PHE A 48 -8.09 -11.02 -8.57
CA PHE A 48 -8.55 -9.67 -8.85
C PHE A 48 -8.50 -8.85 -7.56
N ILE A 49 -7.98 -7.64 -7.65
CA ILE A 49 -7.86 -6.71 -6.53
C ILE A 49 -9.23 -6.09 -6.26
N PRO A 50 -9.84 -6.33 -5.09
CA PRO A 50 -11.13 -5.72 -4.76
C PRO A 50 -10.94 -4.22 -4.56
N LEU A 51 -11.61 -3.41 -5.38
CA LEU A 51 -11.59 -1.95 -5.23
C LEU A 51 -12.88 -1.48 -4.55
N ASN A 52 -12.74 -0.83 -3.39
CA ASN A 52 -13.88 -0.26 -2.68
C ASN A 52 -14.40 0.98 -3.42
N SER A 53 -15.63 0.88 -3.93
CA SER A 53 -16.28 1.95 -4.70
C SER A 53 -16.45 3.24 -3.92
N ARG A 54 -16.74 3.19 -2.61
CA ARG A 54 -16.91 4.37 -1.77
C ARG A 54 -15.60 5.14 -1.64
N LYS A 55 -14.49 4.43 -1.33
CA LYS A 55 -13.15 5.04 -1.25
C LYS A 55 -12.71 5.61 -2.59
N LEU A 56 -12.94 4.87 -3.68
CA LEU A 56 -12.54 5.31 -5.01
C LEU A 56 -13.33 6.55 -5.45
N LYS A 57 -14.62 6.63 -5.11
CA LYS A 57 -15.48 7.79 -5.40
C LYS A 57 -15.01 9.07 -4.71
N VAL A 58 -14.44 8.98 -3.50
CA VAL A 58 -13.90 10.15 -2.77
C VAL A 58 -12.78 10.82 -3.56
N VAL A 59 -11.91 10.04 -4.21
CA VAL A 59 -10.76 10.55 -4.96
C VAL A 59 -11.12 10.83 -6.43
N VAL A 60 -11.88 9.93 -7.04
CA VAL A 60 -12.29 10.00 -8.45
C VAL A 60 -13.82 9.86 -8.50
N ASN A 61 -14.55 10.98 -8.48
CA ASN A 61 -16.01 10.96 -8.39
C ASN A 61 -16.69 10.12 -9.51
N ASN A 62 -16.23 10.27 -10.75
CA ASN A 62 -16.68 9.53 -11.92
C ASN A 62 -15.86 8.24 -12.20
N TYR A 63 -15.34 7.58 -11.16
CA TYR A 63 -14.45 6.42 -11.27
C TYR A 63 -14.96 5.30 -12.19
N LYS A 64 -16.28 5.09 -12.28
CA LYS A 64 -16.86 4.04 -13.14
C LYS A 64 -16.48 4.25 -14.61
N ALA A 65 -16.52 5.50 -15.09
CA ALA A 65 -16.18 5.83 -16.47
C ALA A 65 -14.70 5.53 -16.76
N TYR A 66 -13.81 5.83 -15.81
CA TYR A 66 -12.39 5.50 -15.90
C TYR A 66 -12.14 3.98 -15.91
N LEU A 67 -12.83 3.23 -15.04
CA LEU A 67 -12.69 1.77 -15.00
C LEU A 67 -13.21 1.13 -16.30
N ASN A 68 -14.35 1.58 -16.81
CA ASN A 68 -14.89 1.08 -18.08
C ASN A 68 -13.92 1.37 -19.24
N TYR A 69 -13.43 2.60 -19.36
CA TYR A 69 -12.42 2.96 -20.35
C TYR A 69 -11.16 2.08 -20.28
N LEU A 70 -10.66 1.78 -19.08
CA LEU A 70 -9.51 0.88 -18.89
C LEU A 70 -9.80 -0.58 -19.26
N ILE A 71 -11.06 -1.02 -19.12
CA ILE A 71 -11.50 -2.36 -19.56
C ILE A 71 -11.58 -2.39 -21.10
N ASP A 72 -12.21 -1.39 -21.69
CA ASP A 72 -12.46 -1.28 -23.14
C ASP A 72 -11.14 -1.20 -23.92
N SER A 73 -10.19 -0.40 -23.43
CA SER A 73 -8.81 -0.30 -23.94
C SER A 73 -7.92 -1.52 -23.60
N LYS A 74 -8.48 -2.55 -22.95
CA LYS A 74 -7.80 -3.79 -22.56
C LYS A 74 -6.61 -3.58 -21.61
N VAL A 75 -6.58 -2.46 -20.87
CA VAL A 75 -5.56 -2.17 -19.85
C VAL A 75 -5.77 -3.01 -18.61
N ILE A 76 -7.03 -3.14 -18.18
CA ILE A 76 -7.42 -3.92 -17.01
C ILE A 76 -8.45 -4.99 -17.37
N LYS A 77 -8.61 -5.97 -16.47
CA LYS A 77 -9.68 -6.97 -16.49
C LYS A 77 -10.46 -6.88 -15.19
N SER A 78 -11.76 -7.16 -15.23
CA SER A 78 -12.60 -7.28 -14.03
C SER A 78 -13.11 -8.71 -13.86
N ASP A 79 -13.34 -9.12 -12.61
CA ASP A 79 -14.07 -10.36 -12.30
C ASP A 79 -15.59 -10.19 -12.43
N ASN A 80 -16.06 -8.94 -12.60
CA ASN A 80 -17.46 -8.55 -12.66
C ASN A 80 -18.33 -9.10 -11.51
N TYR A 81 -17.72 -9.47 -10.39
CA TYR A 81 -18.39 -10.15 -9.29
C TYR A 81 -18.49 -9.25 -8.06
N TYR A 82 -19.71 -8.93 -7.65
CA TYR A 82 -20.01 -8.08 -6.50
C TYR A 82 -21.00 -8.78 -5.57
N ARG A 83 -20.66 -8.83 -4.28
CA ARG A 83 -21.56 -9.32 -3.23
C ARG A 83 -21.69 -8.24 -2.16
N PRO A 84 -22.87 -7.61 -1.99
CA PRO A 84 -23.10 -6.58 -0.97
C PRO A 84 -22.66 -7.05 0.42
N GLY A 85 -21.97 -6.19 1.16
CA GLY A 85 -21.46 -6.51 2.51
C GLY A 85 -20.24 -7.42 2.56
N GLU A 86 -19.93 -8.16 1.50
CA GLU A 86 -18.89 -9.20 1.52
C GLU A 86 -17.73 -8.94 0.55
N LYS A 87 -18.03 -8.69 -0.73
CA LYS A 87 -16.99 -8.58 -1.76
C LYS A 87 -17.25 -7.42 -2.71
N SER A 88 -16.26 -6.54 -2.81
CA SER A 88 -16.21 -5.50 -3.86
C SER A 88 -15.80 -6.08 -5.21
N LYS A 89 -16.17 -5.42 -6.31
CA LYS A 89 -15.72 -5.81 -7.66
C LYS A 89 -14.19 -5.83 -7.72
N GLY A 90 -13.67 -6.91 -8.30
CA GLY A 90 -12.25 -7.13 -8.48
C GLY A 90 -11.75 -6.60 -9.81
N TYR A 91 -10.54 -6.05 -9.81
CA TYR A 91 -9.86 -5.56 -11.01
C TYR A 91 -8.39 -6.00 -11.01
N ARG A 92 -7.80 -6.19 -12.18
CA ARG A 92 -6.38 -6.49 -12.32
C ARG A 92 -5.81 -5.90 -13.61
N LEU A 93 -4.52 -5.61 -13.61
CA LEU A 93 -3.82 -5.24 -14.84
C LEU A 93 -3.79 -6.43 -15.82
N SER A 94 -3.84 -6.13 -17.12
CA SER A 94 -3.59 -7.12 -18.16
C SER A 94 -2.15 -7.63 -18.09
N LYS A 95 -1.92 -8.91 -18.48
CA LYS A 95 -0.60 -9.59 -18.40
C LYS A 95 0.56 -8.77 -19.02
N ARG A 96 0.28 -8.04 -20.11
CA ARG A 96 1.27 -7.17 -20.77
C ARG A 96 1.80 -6.02 -19.90
N TYR A 97 1.09 -5.62 -18.85
CA TYR A 97 1.47 -4.50 -17.97
C TYR A 97 2.07 -4.96 -16.63
N PHE A 98 2.37 -6.26 -16.46
CA PHE A 98 3.17 -6.74 -15.33
C PHE A 98 4.65 -6.48 -15.61
N THR A 99 5.01 -5.19 -15.61
CA THR A 99 6.35 -4.71 -15.87
C THR A 99 6.88 -3.92 -14.68
N LYS A 100 8.17 -3.57 -14.71
CA LYS A 100 8.74 -2.62 -13.76
C LYS A 100 7.95 -1.32 -13.78
N ILE A 101 7.93 -0.59 -12.68
CA ILE A 101 7.25 0.71 -12.62
C ILE A 101 8.13 1.86 -13.07
N LYS A 102 7.49 2.90 -13.63
CA LYS A 102 8.04 4.25 -13.83
C LYS A 102 7.31 5.26 -12.95
N VAL A 103 8.00 6.35 -12.65
CA VAL A 103 7.45 7.54 -11.98
C VAL A 103 6.49 8.24 -12.96
N TYR A 104 5.37 8.72 -12.42
CA TYR A 104 4.41 9.55 -13.15
C TYR A 104 4.21 10.82 -12.33
N LEU A 105 4.53 11.97 -12.93
CA LEU A 105 4.34 13.28 -12.31
C LEU A 105 2.87 13.69 -12.50
N MET A 106 2.19 13.98 -11.40
CA MET A 106 0.82 14.50 -11.43
C MET A 106 0.86 16.03 -11.47
N GLU A 107 -0.06 16.62 -12.22
CA GLU A 107 -0.21 18.07 -12.42
C GLU A 107 -1.57 18.58 -11.88
N ASP A 108 -2.58 17.71 -11.77
CA ASP A 108 -3.92 18.05 -11.28
C ASP A 108 -3.88 18.42 -9.79
N PHE A 109 -3.81 19.71 -9.54
CA PHE A 109 -3.82 20.31 -8.20
C PHE A 109 -4.98 19.80 -7.32
N THR A 110 -6.18 19.64 -7.89
CA THR A 110 -7.36 19.20 -7.12
C THR A 110 -7.23 17.76 -6.65
N LEU A 111 -6.68 16.90 -7.49
CA LEU A 111 -6.38 15.51 -7.15
C LEU A 111 -5.28 15.44 -6.10
N ILE A 112 -4.18 16.17 -6.30
CA ILE A 112 -3.06 16.24 -5.36
C ILE A 112 -3.54 16.69 -3.97
N GLN A 113 -4.36 17.75 -3.90
CA GLN A 113 -4.95 18.21 -2.64
C GLN A 113 -5.81 17.13 -1.97
N THR A 114 -6.63 16.42 -2.75
CA THR A 114 -7.49 15.36 -2.23
C THR A 114 -6.66 14.23 -1.61
N LEU A 115 -5.59 13.80 -2.30
CA LEU A 115 -4.67 12.77 -1.80
C LEU A 115 -3.95 13.21 -0.52
N LYS A 116 -3.46 14.46 -0.46
CA LYS A 116 -2.84 15.01 0.75
C LYS A 116 -3.80 15.04 1.95
N ARG A 117 -5.09 15.35 1.72
CA ARG A 117 -6.12 15.32 2.77
C ARG A 117 -6.34 13.91 3.31
N GLU A 118 -6.45 12.93 2.43
CA GLU A 118 -6.58 11.51 2.80
C GLU A 118 -5.37 11.02 3.60
N GLU A 119 -4.17 11.39 3.19
CA GLU A 119 -2.94 11.03 3.89
C GLU A 119 -2.88 11.66 5.29
N LYS A 120 -3.21 12.96 5.39
CA LYS A 120 -3.32 13.66 6.68
C LYS A 120 -4.38 13.03 7.58
N ALA A 121 -5.50 12.56 7.04
CA ALA A 121 -6.54 11.88 7.80
C ALA A 121 -6.05 10.55 8.38
N LYS A 122 -5.26 9.77 7.64
CA LYS A 122 -4.62 8.55 8.17
C LYS A 122 -3.62 8.86 9.28
N LEU A 123 -2.77 9.88 9.08
CA LEU A 123 -1.80 10.30 10.10
C LEU A 123 -2.45 10.75 11.41
N LYS A 124 -3.69 11.31 11.37
CA LYS A 124 -4.43 11.64 12.59
C LYS A 124 -4.66 10.43 13.50
N THR A 125 -4.81 9.23 12.94
CA THR A 125 -5.00 7.99 13.74
C THR A 125 -3.80 7.66 14.62
N VAL A 126 -2.62 8.16 14.26
CA VAL A 126 -1.35 7.86 14.93
C VAL A 126 -0.97 8.96 15.92
N ARG A 127 -1.57 10.16 15.84
CA ARG A 127 -1.21 11.32 16.69
C ARG A 127 -1.28 11.05 18.19
N THR A 128 -2.18 10.18 18.63
CA THR A 128 -2.31 9.78 20.04
C THR A 128 -1.19 8.83 20.50
N TYR A 129 -0.41 8.29 19.56
CA TYR A 129 0.65 7.30 19.77
C TYR A 129 2.01 7.89 19.37
N LYS A 130 2.38 9.00 20.01
CA LYS A 130 3.64 9.71 19.75
C LYS A 130 4.87 8.80 19.93
N TYR A 131 4.83 7.91 20.90
CA TYR A 131 5.89 6.94 21.17
C TYR A 131 6.14 5.94 20.02
N LEU A 132 5.19 5.77 19.08
CA LEU A 132 5.39 4.94 17.88
C LEU A 132 5.78 5.77 16.65
N SER A 133 5.49 7.08 16.65
CA SER A 133 5.49 7.89 15.43
C SER A 133 6.56 8.98 15.38
N ASN A 134 7.05 9.44 16.53
CA ASN A 134 8.05 10.51 16.57
C ASN A 134 9.33 10.19 15.79
N PHE A 135 9.73 8.91 15.77
CA PHE A 135 10.90 8.43 15.03
C PHE A 135 10.82 8.62 13.51
N PHE A 136 9.62 8.85 12.96
CA PHE A 136 9.40 9.06 11.53
C PHE A 136 9.37 10.54 11.14
N PHE A 137 9.34 11.48 12.10
CA PHE A 137 9.13 12.90 11.82
C PHE A 137 10.31 13.80 12.18
N ASN A 138 11.45 13.21 12.53
CA ASN A 138 12.66 13.93 12.90
C ASN A 138 13.78 13.80 11.85
N SER A 139 13.47 13.23 10.68
CA SER A 139 14.39 13.02 9.56
C SER A 139 15.64 12.19 9.89
N LYS A 140 15.65 11.44 11.00
CA LYS A 140 16.78 10.62 11.41
C LYS A 140 16.76 9.22 10.80
N LEU A 141 15.59 8.74 10.39
CA LEU A 141 15.44 7.43 9.76
C LEU A 141 15.83 7.53 8.29
N GLU A 142 16.88 6.84 7.91
CA GLU A 142 17.47 6.91 6.57
C GLU A 142 17.59 5.51 5.97
N ILE A 143 17.75 5.46 4.65
CA ILE A 143 17.99 4.24 3.89
C ILE A 143 19.15 4.47 2.92
N ASP A 144 20.09 3.53 2.88
CA ASP A 144 21.09 3.45 1.81
C ASP A 144 20.38 3.07 0.52
N GLU A 145 19.96 4.09 -0.24
CA GLU A 145 19.17 3.92 -1.47
C GLU A 145 19.97 3.16 -2.52
N ASP A 146 21.24 3.50 -2.75
CA ASP A 146 22.06 2.89 -3.78
C ASP A 146 22.28 1.40 -3.52
N TYR A 147 22.64 1.05 -2.28
CA TYR A 147 22.81 -0.36 -1.90
C TYR A 147 21.49 -1.13 -1.97
N ALA A 148 20.39 -0.54 -1.49
CA ALA A 148 19.07 -1.17 -1.53
C ALA A 148 18.58 -1.39 -2.97
N LEU A 149 18.77 -0.41 -3.86
CA LEU A 149 18.40 -0.48 -5.28
C LEU A 149 19.22 -1.52 -6.02
N LYS A 150 20.54 -1.56 -5.79
CA LYS A 150 21.42 -2.58 -6.35
C LYS A 150 20.97 -3.99 -5.93
N PHE A 151 20.72 -4.17 -4.63
CA PHE A 151 20.27 -5.44 -4.08
C PHE A 151 18.98 -5.95 -4.72
N ILE A 152 17.94 -5.10 -4.83
CA ILE A 152 16.66 -5.54 -5.41
C ILE A 152 16.76 -5.78 -6.92
N ALA A 153 17.68 -5.09 -7.62
CA ALA A 153 17.92 -5.28 -9.04
C ALA A 153 18.61 -6.62 -9.32
N GLU A 154 19.63 -6.98 -8.52
CA GLU A 154 20.29 -8.28 -8.57
C GLU A 154 19.32 -9.42 -8.24
N GLU A 155 18.54 -9.27 -7.16
CA GLU A 155 17.52 -10.25 -6.80
C GLU A 155 16.48 -10.43 -7.91
N TYR A 156 16.06 -9.34 -8.55
CA TYR A 156 15.14 -9.41 -9.69
C TYR A 156 15.76 -10.15 -10.86
N TRP A 157 17.02 -9.85 -11.22
CA TRP A 157 17.74 -10.49 -12.31
C TRP A 157 17.86 -12.01 -12.11
N LEU A 158 18.25 -12.44 -10.91
CA LEU A 158 18.28 -13.86 -10.52
C LEU A 158 16.89 -14.50 -10.64
N CYS A 159 15.87 -13.82 -10.11
CA CYS A 159 14.48 -14.31 -10.14
C CYS A 159 13.90 -14.36 -11.57
N SER A 160 14.40 -13.55 -12.51
CA SER A 160 13.88 -13.46 -13.89
C SER A 160 14.63 -14.32 -14.92
N ASN A 161 15.86 -14.74 -14.63
CA ASN A 161 16.72 -15.47 -15.58
C ASN A 161 16.77 -16.99 -15.37
N GLU A 162 16.07 -17.54 -14.38
CA GLU A 162 15.97 -19.00 -14.25
C GLU A 162 15.25 -19.63 -15.45
N ILE A 163 15.89 -20.62 -16.07
CA ILE A 163 15.58 -21.24 -17.38
C ILE A 163 14.17 -21.89 -17.46
N LYS A 164 13.42 -21.97 -16.36
CA LYS A 164 12.06 -22.57 -16.27
C LYS A 164 11.04 -21.70 -15.53
N ILE A 165 11.05 -20.38 -15.73
CA ILE A 165 10.07 -19.52 -15.06
C ILE A 165 8.70 -19.60 -15.76
N CYS A 166 7.70 -20.10 -15.04
CA CYS A 166 6.31 -19.90 -15.42
C CYS A 166 5.92 -18.41 -15.31
N ASN A 167 4.96 -17.95 -16.12
CA ASN A 167 4.47 -16.56 -16.10
C ASN A 167 4.08 -16.06 -14.70
N GLU A 168 3.63 -16.97 -13.84
CA GLU A 168 3.26 -16.71 -12.45
C GLU A 168 4.44 -16.28 -11.59
N ARG A 169 5.57 -16.99 -11.69
CA ARG A 169 6.81 -16.68 -10.97
C ARG A 169 7.40 -15.36 -11.47
N LYS A 170 7.38 -15.10 -12.78
CA LYS A 170 7.79 -13.81 -13.36
C LYS A 170 7.00 -12.64 -12.79
N ASN A 171 5.68 -12.75 -12.73
CA ASN A 171 4.82 -11.70 -12.15
C ASN A 171 5.13 -11.48 -10.66
N ARG A 172 5.42 -12.55 -9.91
CA ARG A 172 5.84 -12.45 -8.51
C ARG A 172 7.16 -11.70 -8.36
N CYS A 173 8.16 -11.98 -9.21
CA CYS A 173 9.44 -11.27 -9.22
C CYS A 173 9.24 -9.78 -9.48
N VAL A 174 8.42 -9.43 -10.48
CA VAL A 174 8.10 -8.03 -10.83
C VAL A 174 7.40 -7.32 -9.69
N ASN A 175 6.36 -7.93 -9.10
CA ASN A 175 5.62 -7.32 -7.98
C ASN A 175 6.52 -7.15 -6.75
N LYS A 176 7.37 -8.14 -6.44
CA LYS A 176 8.34 -8.08 -5.35
C LYS A 176 9.33 -6.93 -5.55
N TYR A 177 9.87 -6.79 -6.76
CA TYR A 177 10.76 -5.68 -7.14
C TYR A 177 10.05 -4.32 -7.00
N ASN A 178 8.87 -4.17 -7.60
CA ASN A 178 8.11 -2.92 -7.59
C ASN A 178 7.73 -2.49 -6.16
N ASN A 179 7.32 -3.43 -5.31
CA ASN A 179 6.97 -3.14 -3.92
C ASN A 179 8.19 -2.68 -3.10
N SER A 180 9.34 -3.34 -3.28
CA SER A 180 10.59 -2.89 -2.67
C SER A 180 10.95 -1.49 -3.13
N MET A 181 10.94 -1.25 -4.44
CA MET A 181 11.25 0.06 -5.05
C MET A 181 10.39 1.18 -4.46
N LEU A 182 9.08 0.95 -4.35
CA LEU A 182 8.15 1.91 -3.76
C LEU A 182 8.43 2.18 -2.28
N THR A 183 8.76 1.14 -1.52
CA THR A 183 9.03 1.28 -0.09
C THR A 183 10.33 2.03 0.16
N ILE A 184 11.39 1.69 -0.60
CA ILE A 184 12.69 2.39 -0.58
C ILE A 184 12.48 3.87 -0.90
N SER A 185 11.82 4.17 -2.03
CA SER A 185 11.56 5.54 -2.46
C SER A 185 10.76 6.34 -1.43
N LYS A 186 9.78 5.71 -0.76
CA LYS A 186 9.03 6.38 0.31
C LYS A 186 9.89 6.70 1.53
N ILE A 187 10.75 5.78 1.98
CA ILE A 187 11.63 6.00 3.13
C ILE A 187 12.65 7.10 2.79
N LYS A 188 13.30 6.99 1.63
CA LYS A 188 14.28 7.98 1.15
C LYS A 188 13.70 9.39 1.07
N ASN A 189 12.47 9.53 0.57
CA ASN A 189 11.80 10.82 0.45
C ASN A 189 11.09 11.27 1.75
N GLN A 190 11.32 10.59 2.89
CA GLN A 190 10.64 10.86 4.17
C GLN A 190 9.09 10.90 4.05
N ASN A 191 8.54 10.13 3.09
CA ASN A 191 7.12 10.08 2.79
C ASN A 191 6.49 8.82 3.44
N PHE A 192 6.23 8.94 4.73
CA PHE A 192 5.74 7.81 5.54
C PHE A 192 4.22 7.67 5.54
N SER A 193 3.78 6.46 5.22
CA SER A 193 2.38 6.03 5.33
C SER A 193 2.17 5.36 6.69
N LEU A 194 1.75 6.15 7.69
CA LEU A 194 1.48 5.65 9.05
C LEU A 194 -0.02 5.56 9.32
N SER A 195 -0.45 4.48 9.97
CA SER A 195 -1.84 4.32 10.44
C SER A 195 -1.96 3.29 11.55
N ILE A 196 -3.03 3.36 12.33
CA ILE A 196 -3.44 2.29 13.25
C ILE A 196 -4.77 1.73 12.77
N ASP A 197 -4.86 0.41 12.64
CA ASP A 197 -6.12 -0.22 12.22
C ASP A 197 -7.15 -0.24 13.36
N ASN A 198 -8.42 -0.35 12.99
CA ASN A 198 -9.52 -0.34 13.97
C ASN A 198 -9.83 -1.72 14.55
N THR A 199 -9.33 -2.81 13.94
CA THR A 199 -9.68 -4.18 14.31
C THR A 199 -8.76 -4.75 15.38
N SER A 200 -7.46 -4.78 15.09
CA SER A 200 -6.41 -5.30 15.95
C SER A 200 -5.65 -4.20 16.68
N ARG A 201 -5.89 -2.93 16.34
CA ARG A 201 -5.15 -1.77 16.84
C ARG A 201 -3.65 -1.86 16.53
N ARG A 202 -3.25 -2.61 15.51
CA ARG A 202 -1.85 -2.71 15.08
C ARG A 202 -1.42 -1.42 14.38
N PHE A 203 -0.17 -1.06 14.64
CA PHE A 203 0.50 0.04 13.98
C PHE A 203 1.07 -0.43 12.64
N HIS A 204 0.75 0.32 11.58
CA HIS A 204 1.23 0.09 10.22
C HIS A 204 2.11 1.26 9.80
N SER A 205 3.28 0.95 9.27
CA SER A 205 4.26 1.90 8.75
C SER A 205 5.01 1.34 7.54
N ASN A 206 5.82 2.16 6.90
CA ASN A 206 6.75 1.70 5.87
C ASN A 206 7.75 0.65 6.42
N LEU A 207 8.13 0.74 7.70
CA LEU A 207 9.03 -0.23 8.33
C LEU A 207 8.37 -1.59 8.57
N THR A 208 7.09 -1.60 8.98
CA THR A 208 6.36 -2.87 9.17
C THR A 208 6.09 -3.59 7.84
N ASN A 209 6.03 -2.84 6.74
CA ASN A 209 5.86 -3.38 5.38
C ASN A 209 7.20 -3.61 4.65
N LEU A 210 8.32 -3.13 5.21
CA LEU A 210 9.64 -3.32 4.62
C LEU A 210 10.05 -4.79 4.75
N ARG A 211 10.50 -5.35 3.63
CA ARG A 211 11.04 -6.71 3.59
C ARG A 211 12.21 -6.83 4.56
N SER A 212 12.26 -7.95 5.29
CA SER A 212 13.27 -8.22 6.32
C SER A 212 14.71 -7.97 5.83
N ILE A 213 15.03 -8.45 4.63
CA ILE A 213 16.37 -8.32 4.05
C ILE A 213 16.79 -6.87 3.79
N LEU A 214 15.83 -5.97 3.51
CA LEU A 214 16.10 -4.54 3.28
C LEU A 214 16.24 -3.76 4.59
N ARG A 215 16.00 -4.37 5.76
CA ARG A 215 16.21 -3.67 7.04
C ARG A 215 17.68 -3.39 7.30
N ASN A 216 18.57 -4.20 6.72
CA ASN A 216 20.02 -4.02 6.82
C ASN A 216 20.53 -2.77 6.11
N THR A 217 19.70 -2.16 5.25
CA THR A 217 20.03 -0.92 4.54
C THR A 217 19.51 0.32 5.28
N LEU A 218 18.90 0.16 6.46
CA LEU A 218 18.38 1.25 7.26
C LEU A 218 19.39 1.72 8.31
N THR A 219 19.40 3.03 8.52
CA THR A 219 20.08 3.67 9.63
C THR A 219 19.13 4.60 10.37
N TYR A 220 19.46 4.88 11.62
CA TYR A 220 18.81 5.92 12.39
C TYR A 220 19.87 6.82 13.01
N ASN A 221 19.90 8.08 12.61
CA ASN A 221 20.92 9.04 13.04
C ASN A 221 22.35 8.54 12.75
N GLY A 222 22.55 7.92 11.58
CA GLY A 222 23.82 7.30 11.17
C GLY A 222 24.10 5.91 11.76
N GLU A 223 23.33 5.44 12.74
CA GLU A 223 23.57 4.16 13.40
C GLU A 223 22.75 3.02 12.77
N LYS A 224 23.32 1.81 12.72
CA LYS A 224 22.58 0.62 12.24
C LYS A 224 21.49 0.22 13.23
N LEU A 225 20.33 -0.14 12.69
CA LEU A 225 19.20 -0.63 13.47
C LEU A 225 19.34 -2.12 13.81
N ILE A 226 18.98 -2.49 15.04
CA ILE A 226 18.78 -3.88 15.47
C ILE A 226 17.30 -4.17 15.66
N SER A 227 16.88 -5.38 15.31
CA SER A 227 15.50 -5.84 15.51
C SER A 227 15.41 -6.65 16.79
N ILE A 228 14.64 -6.16 17.76
CA ILE A 228 14.33 -6.90 19.00
C ILE A 228 12.88 -7.38 18.90
N ASP A 229 12.67 -8.68 19.10
CA ASP A 229 11.34 -9.29 19.10
C ASP A 229 11.04 -9.92 20.47
N ILE A 230 9.81 -9.77 20.93
CA ILE A 230 9.36 -10.37 22.18
C ILE A 230 8.96 -11.82 21.89
N LYS A 231 9.84 -12.75 22.26
CA LYS A 231 9.52 -14.18 22.21
C LYS A 231 8.29 -14.47 23.07
N ASN A 232 7.39 -15.34 22.57
CA ASN A 232 6.19 -15.79 23.29
C ASN A 232 5.28 -14.63 23.77
N SER A 233 5.09 -13.60 22.94
CA SER A 233 4.24 -12.45 23.26
C SER A 233 2.79 -12.84 23.60
N GLN A 234 2.26 -13.92 23.03
CA GLN A 234 0.90 -14.40 23.31
C GLN A 234 0.71 -14.85 24.77
N PRO A 235 1.51 -15.79 25.33
CA PRO A 235 1.50 -16.08 26.77
C PRO A 235 1.76 -14.87 27.65
N TYR A 236 2.71 -14.01 27.27
CA TYR A 236 3.02 -12.82 28.07
C TYR A 236 1.80 -11.88 28.19
N LEU A 237 1.10 -11.63 27.07
CA LEU A 237 -0.09 -10.78 27.06
C LEU A 237 -1.29 -11.45 27.74
N SER A 238 -1.37 -12.79 27.80
CA SER A 238 -2.46 -13.49 28.47
C SER A 238 -2.43 -13.34 30.00
N LEU A 239 -1.25 -13.14 30.60
CA LEU A 239 -1.12 -12.82 32.03
C LEU A 239 -1.97 -11.61 32.43
N LEU A 240 -2.05 -10.60 31.56
CA LEU A 240 -2.89 -9.43 31.77
C LEU A 240 -4.39 -9.80 31.73
N LEU A 241 -4.78 -10.73 30.86
CA LEU A 241 -6.17 -11.17 30.72
C LEU A 241 -6.62 -12.01 31.93
N PHE A 242 -5.71 -12.77 32.55
CA PHE A 242 -5.98 -13.57 33.75
C PHE A 242 -5.84 -12.79 35.06
N ASN A 243 -5.33 -11.56 35.01
CA ASN A 243 -5.29 -10.69 36.16
C ASN A 243 -6.68 -10.10 36.43
N TYR A 244 -7.28 -10.44 37.58
CA TYR A 244 -8.58 -9.92 38.01
C TYR A 244 -8.63 -8.38 37.99
N ASP A 245 -7.55 -7.71 38.39
CA ASP A 245 -7.50 -6.24 38.49
C ASP A 245 -7.57 -5.52 37.15
N PHE A 246 -7.15 -6.20 36.08
CA PHE A 246 -7.30 -5.69 34.72
C PHE A 246 -8.79 -5.43 34.38
N TRP A 247 -9.68 -6.28 34.89
CA TRP A 247 -11.13 -6.17 34.69
C TRP A 247 -11.81 -5.31 35.76
N SER A 248 -11.31 -5.32 36.99
CA SER A 248 -11.93 -4.64 38.14
C SER A 248 -11.95 -3.10 38.00
N LYS A 249 -10.93 -2.51 37.36
CA LYS A 249 -10.82 -1.05 37.14
C LYS A 249 -11.94 -0.45 36.27
N LYS A 250 -12.64 -1.24 35.46
CA LYS A 250 -13.77 -0.74 34.63
C LYS A 250 -15.04 -0.46 35.44
N LYS A 251 -15.24 -1.09 36.61
CA LYS A 251 -16.46 -0.89 37.42
C LYS A 251 -16.54 0.47 38.12
N LYS A 252 -15.42 1.18 38.31
CA LYS A 252 -15.38 2.47 39.03
C LYS A 252 -15.78 3.70 38.18
N LYS A 253 -15.79 3.61 36.85
CA LYS A 253 -16.18 4.76 35.97
C LYS A 253 -17.68 4.88 35.70
N ASN A 254 -18.47 3.81 35.87
CA ASN A 254 -19.91 3.83 35.60
C ASN A 254 -20.78 4.20 36.81
N LYS A 255 -20.20 4.41 37.99
CA LYS A 255 -20.94 4.77 39.23
C LYS A 255 -20.95 6.26 39.59
N LYS A 256 -20.38 7.15 38.75
CA LYS A 256 -20.30 8.61 39.03
C LYS A 256 -21.21 9.49 38.15
N LYS A 257 -22.30 8.95 37.58
CA LYS A 257 -23.26 9.72 36.76
C LYS A 257 -24.73 9.58 37.21
N GLN A 258 -24.96 9.30 38.48
CA GLN A 258 -26.27 9.45 39.11
C GLN A 258 -26.04 10.17 40.44
N ASN A 259 -26.83 11.22 40.69
CA ASN A 259 -26.72 12.23 41.74
C ASN A 259 -25.87 13.43 41.30
N TYR A 260 -26.48 14.38 40.59
CA TYR A 260 -27.13 15.57 41.17
C TYR A 260 -28.14 16.12 40.14
#